data_AF-A0A816G6C0-F1
#
_entry.id   AF-A0A816G6C0-F1
#
_cell.length_a   1.000
_cell.length_b   1.000
_cell.length_c   1.000
_cell.angle_alpha   90.00
_cell.angle_beta   90.00
_cell.angle_gamma   90.00
#
_symmetry.space_group_name_H-M   'P 1'
#
loop_
_entity.id
_entity.type
_entity.pdbx_description
1 polymer ?
#
loop_
_entity_poly.entity_id
_entity_poly.type
_entity_poly.pdbx_seq_one_letter_code
_entity_poly.pdbx_strand_id
1 'polypeptide(L)'
;MVQYGFIAMFSIALPIAPFLAMINNLFELRTDAMKLLFEFRRPIGELAYTLGIWEKIFDALSKIAILTNILYLLITCDLISKLFYIYIQDDISLKNYLNYTLSYLYLNDLDDENEIFQGNQLNITYCRYRDFRYDYGRLSVL
;
A
#
# COMPACT_ATOMS: atom_id res chain seq x y z
N MET A 1 -11.95 -0.68 19.01
CA MET A 1 -11.50 -1.88 18.26
C MET A 1 -11.29 -1.60 16.77
N VAL A 2 -12.31 -1.10 16.06
CA VAL A 2 -12.21 -0.74 14.64
C VAL A 2 -11.07 0.24 14.38
N GLN A 3 -10.92 1.26 15.23
CA GLN A 3 -9.81 2.21 15.16
C GLN A 3 -8.43 1.53 15.25
N TYR A 4 -8.24 0.63 16.22
CA TYR A 4 -7.00 -0.15 16.32
C TYR A 4 -6.75 -1.00 15.07
N GLY A 5 -7.77 -1.68 14.55
CA GLY A 5 -7.65 -2.48 13.32
C GLY A 5 -7.23 -1.66 12.11
N PHE A 6 -7.85 -0.49 11.92
CA PHE A 6 -7.52 0.40 10.81
C PHE A 6 -6.07 0.90 10.90
N ILE A 7 -5.64 1.35 12.08
CA ILE A 7 -4.26 1.81 12.29
C ILE A 7 -3.27 0.66 12.06
N ALA A 8 -3.56 -0.52 12.59
CA ALA A 8 -2.66 -1.66 12.51
C ALA A 8 -2.51 -2.15 11.06
N MET A 9 -3.61 -2.31 10.33
CA MET A 9 -3.60 -2.87 8.96
C MET A 9 -3.02 -1.92 7.90
N PHE A 10 -3.15 -0.60 8.09
CA PHE A 10 -2.76 0.41 7.10
C PHE A 10 -1.58 1.30 7.53
N SER A 11 -0.81 0.85 8.53
CA SER A 11 0.30 1.65 9.09
C SER A 11 1.39 1.97 8.05
N ILE A 12 1.69 1.06 7.12
CA ILE A 12 2.65 1.31 6.03
C ILE A 12 2.12 2.32 5.01
N ALA A 13 0.81 2.29 4.73
CA ALA A 13 0.21 3.19 3.75
C ALA A 13 0.05 4.62 4.29
N LEU A 14 -0.28 4.76 5.58
CA LEU A 14 -0.52 6.05 6.22
C LEU A 14 0.22 6.17 7.57
N PRO A 15 1.50 6.60 7.55
CA PRO A 15 2.32 6.67 8.77
C PRO A 15 1.79 7.68 9.81
N ILE A 16 0.93 8.63 9.42
CA ILE A 16 0.35 9.63 10.34
C ILE A 16 -0.91 9.11 11.07
N ALA A 17 -1.48 7.98 10.67
CA ALA A 17 -2.69 7.43 11.27
C ALA A 17 -2.62 7.23 12.79
N PRO A 18 -1.51 6.75 13.39
CA PRO A 18 -1.39 6.61 14.84
C PRO A 18 -1.48 7.95 15.58
N PHE A 19 -0.98 9.04 14.99
CA PHE A 19 -1.06 10.37 15.60
C PHE A 19 -2.49 10.91 15.61
N LEU A 20 -3.21 10.75 14.49
CA LEU A 20 -4.63 11.11 14.40
C LEU A 20 -5.47 10.31 15.39
N ALA A 21 -5.17 9.02 15.51
CA ALA A 21 -5.81 8.15 16.49
C ALA A 21 -5.54 8.55 17.94
N MET A 22 -4.33 9.01 18.25
CA MET A 22 -4.00 9.49 19.58
C MET A 22 -4.83 10.72 19.94
N ILE A 23 -4.97 11.67 19.01
CA ILE A 23 -5.82 12.85 19.20
C ILE A 23 -7.29 12.42 19.38
N ASN A 24 -7.78 11.50 18.55
CA ASN A 24 -9.14 10.98 18.69
C ASN A 24 -9.36 10.35 20.07
N ASN A 25 -8.44 9.49 20.53
CA ASN A 25 -8.51 8.84 21.83
C ASN A 25 -8.50 9.83 23.00
N LEU A 26 -7.80 10.97 22.88
CA LEU A 26 -7.80 12.02 23.90
C LEU A 26 -9.17 12.69 24.04
N PHE A 27 -9.82 12.99 22.91
CA PHE A 27 -11.19 13.52 22.92
C PHE A 27 -12.19 12.46 23.38
N GLU A 28 -12.07 11.23 22.90
CA GLU A 28 -12.94 10.11 23.24
C GLU A 28 -12.94 9.85 24.75
N LEU A 29 -11.76 9.83 25.39
CA LEU A 29 -11.64 9.69 26.84
C LEU A 29 -12.41 10.77 27.61
N ARG A 30 -12.34 12.03 27.16
CA ARG A 30 -13.05 13.14 27.79
C ARG A 30 -14.55 13.03 27.58
N THR A 31 -14.98 12.74 26.35
CA THR A 31 -16.39 12.61 26.03
C THR A 31 -17.03 11.42 26.76
N ASP A 32 -16.33 10.29 26.87
CA ASP A 32 -16.87 9.12 27.54
C ASP A 32 -16.96 9.31 29.06
N ALA A 33 -16.00 10.02 29.67
CA ALA A 33 -16.10 10.43 31.06
C ALA A 33 -17.31 11.35 31.29
N MET A 34 -17.56 12.32 30.40
CA MET A 34 -18.72 13.21 30.49
C MET A 34 -20.03 12.42 30.38
N LYS A 35 -20.14 11.48 29.44
CA LYS A 35 -21.33 10.62 29.30
C LYS A 35 -21.59 9.80 30.57
N LEU A 36 -20.54 9.20 31.14
CA LEU A 36 -20.67 8.41 32.37
C LEU A 36 -21.09 9.25 33.59
N LEU A 37 -20.69 10.53 33.64
CA LEU A 37 -21.00 11.42 34.76
C LEU A 37 -22.36 12.12 34.63
N PHE A 38 -22.75 12.52 33.42
CA PHE A 38 -23.91 13.40 33.19
C PHE A 38 -25.08 12.72 32.46
N GLU A 39 -24.85 11.68 31.65
CA GLU A 39 -25.89 11.06 30.82
C GLU A 39 -26.37 9.71 31.37
N PHE A 40 -25.48 8.91 31.97
CA PHE A 40 -25.81 7.57 32.45
C PHE A 40 -26.10 7.53 33.95
N ARG A 41 -26.99 6.61 34.35
CA ARG A 41 -27.21 6.27 35.77
C ARG A 41 -26.05 5.41 36.28
N ARG A 42 -25.66 5.61 37.54
CA ARG A 42 -24.55 4.88 38.19
C ARG A 42 -24.69 3.35 38.02
N PRO A 43 -23.72 2.67 37.38
CA PRO A 43 -23.71 1.22 37.27
C PRO A 43 -23.26 0.56 38.59
N ILE A 44 -23.60 -0.72 38.75
CA ILE A 44 -23.10 -1.55 39.85
C ILE A 44 -21.66 -1.96 39.51
N GLY A 45 -20.76 -1.85 40.48
CA GLY A 45 -19.36 -2.21 40.28
C GLY A 45 -19.17 -3.71 40.22
N GLU A 46 -18.58 -4.20 39.13
CA GLU A 46 -18.12 -5.58 38.98
C GLU A 46 -16.59 -5.63 38.93
N LEU A 47 -16.00 -6.62 39.58
CA LEU A 47 -14.56 -6.86 39.54
C LEU A 47 -14.23 -7.67 38.29
N ALA A 48 -13.54 -7.05 37.34
CA ALA A 48 -12.98 -7.73 36.17
C ALA A 48 -11.45 -7.77 36.27
N TYR A 49 -10.89 -8.98 36.19
CA TYR A 49 -9.43 -9.19 36.26
C TYR A 49 -8.73 -8.99 34.92
N THR A 50 -9.44 -9.20 33.80
CA THR A 50 -8.91 -9.14 32.43
C THR A 50 -9.93 -8.51 31.50
N LEU A 51 -9.49 -8.11 30.30
CA LEU A 51 -10.41 -7.69 29.24
C LEU A 51 -11.24 -8.87 28.69
N GLY A 52 -10.88 -10.12 29.01
CA GLY A 52 -11.62 -11.31 28.61
C GLY A 52 -11.46 -11.64 27.13
N ILE A 53 -12.57 -11.84 26.41
CA ILE A 53 -12.54 -12.24 24.99
C ILE A 53 -11.78 -11.24 24.11
N TRP A 54 -11.83 -9.95 24.46
CA TRP A 54 -11.25 -8.87 23.67
C TRP A 54 -9.74 -9.04 23.46
N GLU A 55 -9.02 -9.60 24.43
CA GLU A 55 -7.57 -9.87 24.32
C GLU A 55 -7.27 -10.82 23.15
N LYS A 56 -8.05 -11.90 23.03
CA LYS A 56 -7.92 -12.86 21.92
C LYS A 56 -8.21 -12.21 20.58
N ILE A 57 -9.16 -11.27 20.53
CA ILE A 57 -9.49 -10.60 19.28
C ILE A 57 -8.41 -9.58 18.90
N PHE A 58 -7.82 -8.87 19.87
CA PHE A 58 -6.67 -8.00 19.61
C PHE A 58 -5.49 -8.80 19.06
N ASP A 59 -5.16 -9.96 19.66
CA ASP A 59 -4.09 -10.84 19.18
C ASP A 59 -4.35 -11.34 17.74
N ALA A 60 -5.57 -11.79 17.45
CA ALA A 60 -5.96 -12.19 16.10
C ALA A 60 -5.83 -11.02 15.10
N LEU A 61 -6.27 -9.83 15.47
CA LEU A 61 -6.22 -8.65 14.62
C LEU A 61 -4.78 -8.19 14.35
N SER A 62 -3.90 -8.28 15.36
CA SER A 62 -2.47 -7.98 15.20
C SER A 62 -1.81 -8.94 14.20
N LYS A 63 -2.12 -10.24 14.26
CA LYS A 63 -1.60 -11.25 13.32
C LYS A 63 -2.05 -10.97 11.89
N ILE A 64 -3.33 -10.63 11.70
CA ILE A 64 -3.85 -10.26 10.38
C ILE A 64 -3.18 -8.97 9.89
N ALA A 65 -2.99 -7.98 10.74
CA ALA A 65 -2.34 -6.72 10.39
C ALA A 65 -0.89 -6.92 9.92
N ILE A 66 -0.13 -7.84 10.53
CA ILE A 66 1.22 -8.18 10.07
C ILE A 66 1.16 -8.72 8.64
N LEU A 67 0.26 -9.66 8.37
CA LEU A 67 0.09 -10.27 7.05
C LEU A 67 -0.31 -9.23 5.98
N THR A 68 -1.26 -8.35 6.28
CA THR A 68 -1.72 -7.32 5.33
C THR A 68 -0.62 -6.32 4.99
N ASN A 69 0.17 -5.90 5.98
CA ASN A 69 1.28 -4.97 5.75
C ASN A 69 2.39 -5.60 4.90
N ILE A 70 2.71 -6.88 5.11
CA ILE A 70 3.68 -7.61 4.27
C ILE A 70 3.17 -7.70 2.82
N LEU A 71 1.91 -8.10 2.63
CA LEU A 71 1.29 -8.17 1.30
C LEU A 71 1.28 -6.80 0.61
N TYR A 72 0.96 -5.73 1.35
CA TYR A 72 0.98 -4.37 0.82
C TYR A 72 2.39 -3.97 0.35
N LEU A 73 3.43 -4.30 1.12
CA LEU A 73 4.80 -4.03 0.74
C LEU A 73 5.22 -4.81 -0.51
N LEU A 74 4.82 -6.08 -0.61
CA LEU A 74 5.19 -6.94 -1.74
C LEU A 74 4.50 -6.53 -3.05
N ILE A 75 3.22 -6.15 -2.99
CA ILE A 75 2.41 -5.90 -4.20
C ILE A 75 2.49 -4.43 -4.62
N THR A 76 2.36 -3.51 -3.68
CA THR A 76 2.17 -2.07 -3.99
C THR A 76 3.51 -1.33 -4.02
N CYS A 77 4.47 -1.73 -3.20
CA CYS A 77 5.69 -0.95 -3.03
C CYS A 77 6.68 -1.23 -4.15
N ASP A 78 7.10 -0.19 -4.86
CA ASP A 78 8.20 -0.25 -5.84
C ASP A 78 9.58 -0.47 -5.20
N LEU A 79 9.62 -0.59 -3.87
CA LEU A 79 10.83 -0.84 -3.09
C LEU A 79 11.48 -2.18 -3.47
N ILE A 80 10.69 -3.23 -3.70
CA ILE A 80 11.24 -4.54 -4.08
C ILE A 80 11.92 -4.47 -5.46
N SER A 81 11.28 -3.81 -6.43
CA SER A 81 11.82 -3.60 -7.78
C SER A 81 13.09 -2.76 -7.77
N LYS A 82 13.15 -1.71 -6.94
CA LYS A 82 14.35 -0.88 -6.75
C LYS A 82 15.50 -1.63 -6.10
N LEU A 83 15.21 -2.41 -5.06
CA LEU A 83 16.22 -3.24 -4.39
C LEU A 83 16.78 -4.28 -5.35
N PHE A 84 15.91 -4.94 -6.13
CA PHE A 84 16.32 -5.91 -7.14
C PHE A 84 17.18 -5.27 -8.24
N TYR A 85 16.83 -4.06 -8.69
CA TYR A 85 17.64 -3.32 -9.66
C TYR A 85 19.04 -2.97 -9.11
N ILE A 86 19.12 -2.45 -7.88
CA ILE A 86 20.41 -2.15 -7.23
C ILE A 86 21.26 -3.41 -7.10
N TYR A 87 20.63 -4.56 -6.79
CA TYR A 87 21.31 -5.84 -6.67
C TYR A 87 21.85 -6.38 -8.00
N ILE A 88 21.11 -6.24 -9.11
CA ILE A 88 21.58 -6.71 -10.43
C ILE A 88 22.63 -5.78 -11.03
N GLN A 89 22.43 -4.48 -10.90
CA GLN A 89 23.27 -3.47 -11.53
C GLN A 89 24.56 -3.21 -10.73
N ASP A 90 24.65 -3.71 -9.49
CA ASP A 90 25.73 -3.45 -8.52
C ASP A 90 25.99 -1.95 -8.27
N ASP A 91 25.01 -1.10 -8.58
CA ASP A 91 25.06 0.36 -8.42
C ASP A 91 23.96 0.83 -7.49
N ILE A 92 24.33 1.61 -6.46
CA ILE A 92 23.37 2.23 -5.53
C ILE A 92 22.58 3.38 -6.21
N SER A 93 23.09 3.89 -7.33
CA SER A 93 22.48 5.00 -8.07
C SER A 93 21.29 4.54 -8.90
N LEU A 94 20.12 5.13 -8.65
CA LEU A 94 18.88 4.86 -9.40
C LEU A 94 18.76 5.63 -10.72
N LYS A 95 19.85 6.22 -11.24
CA LYS A 95 19.81 7.11 -12.42
C LYS A 95 19.21 6.45 -13.67
N ASN A 96 19.46 5.15 -13.87
CA ASN A 96 18.94 4.38 -15.00
C ASN A 96 17.71 3.50 -14.65
N TYR A 97 17.18 3.58 -13.43
CA TYR A 97 16.06 2.76 -12.97
C TYR A 97 14.77 2.95 -13.80
N LEU A 98 14.48 4.19 -14.22
CA LEU A 98 13.33 4.47 -15.07
C LEU A 98 13.46 3.81 -16.45
N ASN A 99 14.66 3.76 -17.02
CA ASN A 99 14.88 3.09 -18.30
C ASN A 99 14.78 1.57 -18.17
N TYR A 100 15.10 1.01 -17.01
CA TYR A 100 14.97 -0.41 -16.70
C TYR A 100 13.51 -0.84 -16.46
N THR A 101 12.70 0.01 -15.81
CA THR A 101 11.30 -0.31 -15.44
C THR A 101 10.28 -0.07 -16.55
N LEU A 102 10.67 0.58 -17.65
CA LEU A 102 9.80 0.93 -18.75
C LEU A 102 10.02 0.02 -19.96
N SER A 103 8.99 -0.75 -20.32
CA SER A 103 8.95 -1.56 -21.53
C SER A 103 8.53 -0.74 -22.75
N TYR A 104 8.99 -1.16 -23.92
CA TYR A 104 8.63 -0.54 -25.21
C TYR A 104 7.37 -1.20 -25.76
N LEU A 105 6.51 -0.39 -26.38
CA LEU A 105 5.37 -0.83 -27.18
C LEU A 105 5.46 -0.09 -28.52
N TYR A 106 5.66 -0.82 -29.61
CA TYR A 106 5.68 -0.26 -30.95
C TYR A 106 4.25 -0.18 -31.49
N LEU A 107 3.95 0.89 -32.23
CA LEU A 107 2.61 1.04 -32.81
C LEU A 107 2.28 -0.07 -33.82
N ASN A 108 3.30 -0.62 -34.48
CA ASN A 108 3.13 -1.71 -35.43
C ASN A 108 2.65 -3.02 -34.77
N ASP A 109 2.82 -3.15 -33.45
CA ASP A 109 2.40 -4.34 -32.69
C ASP A 109 0.97 -4.21 -32.16
N LEU A 110 0.28 -3.09 -32.43
CA LEU A 110 -1.11 -2.86 -32.04
C LEU A 110 -2.07 -3.52 -33.04
N ASP A 111 -3.15 -4.10 -32.53
CA ASP A 111 -4.20 -4.72 -33.36
C ASP A 111 -5.25 -3.71 -33.88
N ASP A 112 -5.35 -2.52 -33.26
CA ASP A 112 -6.34 -1.50 -33.62
C ASP A 112 -5.77 -0.48 -34.61
N GLU A 113 -6.24 -0.53 -35.85
CA GLU A 113 -5.79 0.40 -36.89
C GLU A 113 -6.07 1.86 -36.55
N ASN A 114 -7.13 2.19 -35.80
CA ASN A 114 -7.44 3.58 -35.45
C ASN A 114 -6.36 4.19 -34.54
N GLU A 115 -5.82 3.39 -33.62
CA GLU A 115 -4.73 3.80 -32.73
C GLU A 115 -3.43 4.00 -33.52
N ILE A 116 -3.17 3.13 -34.50
CA ILE A 116 -2.03 3.25 -35.42
C ILE A 116 -2.13 4.53 -36.25
N PHE A 117 -3.31 4.82 -36.82
CA PHE A 117 -3.53 6.04 -37.60
C PHE A 117 -3.33 7.31 -36.76
N GLN A 118 -3.85 7.35 -35.53
CA GLN A 118 -3.64 8.48 -34.62
C GLN A 118 -2.16 8.62 -34.21
N GLY A 119 -1.47 7.52 -33.91
CA GLY A 119 -0.05 7.54 -33.57
C GLY A 119 0.83 8.04 -34.72
N ASN A 120 0.52 7.62 -35.96
CA ASN A 120 1.19 8.09 -37.17
C ASN A 120 0.92 9.56 -37.48
N GLN A 121 -0.31 10.05 -37.23
CA GLN A 121 -0.62 11.49 -37.35
C GLN A 121 0.19 12.34 -36.37
N LEU A 122 0.50 11.80 -35.20
CA LEU A 122 1.31 12.45 -34.16
C LEU A 122 2.81 12.16 -34.30
N ASN A 123 3.23 11.41 -35.32
CA ASN A 123 4.61 11.02 -35.59
C ASN A 123 5.28 10.26 -34.41
N ILE A 124 4.48 9.48 -33.68
CA ILE A 124 4.93 8.63 -32.56
C ILE A 124 5.28 7.26 -33.15
N THR A 125 6.40 6.66 -32.75
CA THR A 125 6.83 5.34 -33.26
C THR A 125 6.71 4.24 -32.20
N TYR A 126 6.98 4.59 -30.95
CA TYR A 126 6.83 3.71 -29.80
C TYR A 126 6.37 4.52 -28.59
N CYS A 127 5.68 3.86 -27.67
CA CYS A 127 5.40 4.38 -26.34
C CYS A 127 6.07 3.50 -25.28
N ARG A 128 6.21 4.05 -24.07
CA ARG A 128 6.81 3.34 -22.94
C ARG A 128 5.79 3.25 -21.82
N TYR A 129 5.62 2.06 -21.27
CA TYR A 129 4.68 1.80 -20.18
C TYR A 129 5.36 1.02 -19.06
N ARG A 130 4.78 1.07 -17.87
CA ARG A 130 5.32 0.42 -16.68
C ARG A 130 4.96 -1.06 -16.72
N ASP A 131 5.88 -1.88 -17.22
CA ASP A 131 5.80 -3.34 -17.18
C ASP A 131 7.21 -3.92 -17.37
N PHE A 132 7.42 -5.16 -16.93
CA PHE A 132 8.70 -5.87 -17.05
C PHE A 132 8.74 -6.80 -18.27
N ARG A 133 8.20 -6.34 -19.40
CA ARG A 133 8.20 -7.11 -20.65
C ARG A 133 9.48 -6.88 -21.45
N TYR A 134 9.95 -7.96 -22.09
CA TYR A 134 11.07 -7.89 -23.01
C TYR A 134 10.68 -7.18 -24.30
N ASP A 135 11.65 -6.45 -24.85
CA ASP A 135 11.56 -5.89 -26.19
C ASP A 135 11.74 -7.02 -27.22
N TYR A 136 10.73 -7.23 -28.08
CA TYR A 136 10.75 -8.24 -29.14
C TYR A 136 11.89 -8.01 -30.15
N GLY A 137 12.38 -6.78 -30.31
CA GLY A 137 13.55 -6.49 -31.15
C GLY A 137 14.86 -7.13 -30.66
N ARG A 138 14.92 -7.59 -29.41
CA ARG A 138 16.12 -8.24 -28.83
C ARG A 138 16.15 -9.75 -29.01
N LEU A 139 15.02 -10.38 -29.37
CA LEU A 139 14.91 -11.83 -29.62
C LEU A 139 15.23 -12.23 -31.07
N SER A 140 15.34 -11.29 -32.01
CA SER A 140 15.70 -11.55 -33.41
C SER A 140 17.21 -11.55 -33.68
N VAL A 141 18.05 -11.39 -32.64
CA VAL A 141 19.52 -11.33 -32.73
C VAL A 141 20.20 -12.42 -31.89
N LEU A 142 19.46 -13.43 -31.43
CA LEU A 142 19.97 -14.66 -30.84
C LEU A 142 19.59 -15.87 -31.69
#